data_AF-A0A8S3W671-F1
#
_entry.id   AF-A0A8S3W671-F1
#
_cell.length_a   1.000
_cell.length_b   1.000
_cell.length_c   1.000
_cell.angle_alpha   90.00
_cell.angle_beta   90.00
_cell.angle_gamma   90.00
#
_symmetry.space_group_name_H-M   'P 1'
#
loop_
_entity.id
_entity.type
_entity.pdbx_description
1 polymer ?
#
loop_
_entity_poly.entity_id
_entity_poly.type
_entity_poly.pdbx_seq_one_letter_code
_entity_poly.pdbx_strand_id
1 'polypeptide(L)'
;MGSTLIEVKIRALICDSPARALVKAVTICASKTHFQLLPVAETMLKHFVDNYGKFYGQEYITSNVHNLIHVVDEVKRFGTLQSFNAYPFENKLSSIKRMIRKGNQPLQQIANRLIQIHNIEVET
;
A
#
# COMPACT_ATOMS: atom_id res chain seq x y z
N MET A 1 -38.50 32.13 -12.65
CA MET A 1 -37.56 31.32 -11.84
C MET A 1 -36.35 31.05 -12.72
N GLY A 2 -35.28 31.83 -12.55
CA GLY A 2 -34.06 31.71 -13.36
C GLY A 2 -33.26 30.49 -12.92
N SER A 3 -32.94 29.60 -13.85
CA SER A 3 -32.08 28.45 -13.62
C SER A 3 -30.63 28.92 -13.45
N THR A 4 -30.09 28.78 -12.25
CA THR A 4 -28.66 28.99 -11.98
C THR A 4 -27.89 27.78 -12.51
N LEU A 5 -27.14 27.96 -13.60
CA LEU A 5 -26.21 26.94 -14.08
C LEU A 5 -24.95 26.98 -13.22
N ILE A 6 -24.65 25.87 -12.54
CA ILE A 6 -23.42 25.69 -11.78
C ILE A 6 -22.46 24.89 -12.67
N GLU A 7 -21.38 25.51 -13.09
CA GLU A 7 -20.31 24.84 -13.83
C GLU A 7 -19.47 24.00 -12.87
N VAL A 8 -19.72 22.69 -12.84
CA VAL A 8 -18.91 21.74 -12.07
C VAL A 8 -17.76 21.25 -12.95
N LYS A 9 -16.55 21.74 -12.70
CA LYS A 9 -15.32 21.19 -13.28
C LYS A 9 -15.03 19.83 -12.63
N ILE A 10 -15.57 18.75 -13.21
CA ILE A 10 -15.23 17.38 -12.81
C ILE A 10 -13.74 17.18 -13.12
N ARG A 11 -12.88 17.25 -12.10
CA ARG A 11 -11.42 17.14 -12.27
C ARG A 11 -10.97 15.73 -12.68
N ALA A 12 -11.78 14.71 -12.41
CA ALA A 12 -11.61 13.37 -12.95
C ALA A 12 -12.93 12.59 -12.79
N LEU A 13 -13.43 12.03 -13.89
CA LEU A 13 -14.22 10.81 -13.77
C LEU A 13 -13.19 9.74 -13.38
N ILE A 14 -13.41 8.97 -12.31
CA ILE A 14 -12.60 7.77 -12.13
C ILE A 14 -12.87 6.93 -13.37
N CYS A 15 -11.91 6.91 -14.27
CA CYS A 15 -11.95 6.05 -15.42
C CYS A 15 -11.85 4.63 -14.84
N ASP A 16 -13.01 3.97 -14.79
CA ASP A 16 -13.19 2.62 -14.25
C ASP A 16 -12.18 1.65 -14.89
N SER A 17 -11.70 1.93 -16.11
CA SER A 17 -10.71 1.11 -16.81
C SER A 17 -9.28 1.13 -16.18
N PRO A 18 -8.53 2.26 -16.06
CA PRO A 18 -7.25 2.32 -15.35
C PRO A 18 -7.32 1.82 -13.91
N ALA A 19 -8.35 2.20 -13.15
CA ALA A 19 -8.49 1.75 -11.76
C ALA A 19 -8.62 0.21 -11.68
N ARG A 20 -9.40 -0.40 -12.58
CA ARG A 20 -9.48 -1.87 -12.68
C ARG A 20 -8.18 -2.50 -13.15
N ALA A 21 -7.43 -1.86 -14.05
CA ALA A 21 -6.13 -2.35 -14.51
C ALA A 21 -5.15 -2.45 -13.33
N LEU A 22 -5.10 -1.42 -12.47
CA LEU A 22 -4.31 -1.42 -11.24
C LEU A 22 -4.70 -2.59 -10.33
N VAL A 23 -5.98 -2.73 -9.99
CA VAL A 23 -6.46 -3.79 -9.08
C VAL A 23 -6.17 -5.18 -9.62
N LYS A 24 -6.36 -5.41 -10.92
CA LYS A 24 -6.07 -6.70 -11.57
C LYS A 24 -4.57 -7.02 -11.53
N ALA A 25 -3.73 -6.04 -11.87
CA ALA A 25 -2.29 -6.22 -11.85
C ALA A 25 -1.75 -6.53 -10.45
N VAL A 26 -2.25 -5.83 -9.43
CA VAL A 26 -1.90 -6.09 -8.02
C VAL A 26 -2.34 -7.48 -7.59
N THR A 27 -3.53 -7.93 -7.99
CA THR A 27 -4.03 -9.29 -7.72
C THR A 27 -3.13 -10.37 -8.34
N ILE A 28 -2.65 -10.15 -9.57
CA ILE A 28 -1.69 -11.05 -10.23
C ILE A 28 -0.38 -11.12 -9.41
N CYS A 29 0.13 -9.96 -9.00
CA CYS A 29 1.38 -9.86 -8.22
C CYS A 29 1.26 -10.45 -6.80
N ALA A 30 0.06 -10.57 -6.26
CA ALA A 30 -0.19 -11.08 -4.91
C ALA A 30 -0.12 -12.60 -4.78
N SER A 31 -0.22 -13.36 -5.89
CA SER A 31 -0.26 -14.82 -5.84
C SER A 31 0.68 -15.47 -6.84
N LYS A 32 1.47 -16.46 -6.36
CA LYS A 32 2.35 -17.28 -7.21
C LYS A 32 1.60 -18.01 -8.32
N THR A 33 0.32 -18.33 -8.11
CA THR A 33 -0.53 -19.02 -9.09
C THR A 33 -0.70 -18.25 -10.39
N HIS A 34 -0.55 -16.92 -10.35
CA HIS A 34 -0.73 -16.03 -11.50
C HIS A 34 0.58 -15.55 -12.10
N PHE A 35 1.74 -16.11 -11.70
CA PHE A 35 3.04 -15.58 -12.15
C PHE A 35 3.26 -15.65 -13.66
N GLN A 36 2.63 -16.60 -14.34
CA GLN A 36 2.57 -16.64 -15.81
C GLN A 36 1.93 -15.39 -16.45
N LEU A 37 1.14 -14.63 -15.69
CA LEU A 37 0.49 -13.38 -16.11
C LEU A 37 1.27 -12.12 -15.71
N LEU A 38 2.47 -12.24 -15.11
CA LEU A 38 3.27 -11.07 -14.74
C LEU A 38 3.54 -10.09 -15.91
N PRO A 39 3.80 -10.55 -17.15
CA PRO A 39 3.93 -9.63 -18.29
C PRO A 39 2.66 -8.81 -18.56
N VAL A 40 1.49 -9.40 -18.30
CA VAL A 40 0.19 -8.72 -18.42
C VAL A 40 0.03 -7.68 -17.32
N ALA A 41 0.37 -8.02 -16.07
CA ALA A 41 0.35 -7.10 -14.94
C ALA A 41 1.28 -5.89 -15.18
N GLU A 42 2.45 -6.12 -15.76
CA GLU A 42 3.43 -5.07 -16.08
C GLU A 42 2.83 -4.07 -17.08
N THR A 43 2.19 -4.58 -18.12
CA THR A 43 1.50 -3.75 -19.12
C THR A 43 0.34 -2.96 -18.51
N MET A 44 -0.45 -3.59 -17.63
CA MET A 44 -1.56 -2.95 -16.91
C MET A 44 -1.08 -1.81 -15.99
N LEU A 45 0.03 -1.99 -15.28
CA LEU A 45 0.59 -0.96 -14.38
C LEU A 45 1.18 0.21 -15.16
N LYS A 46 1.92 -0.05 -16.25
CA LYS A 46 2.40 1.01 -17.16
C LYS A 46 1.21 1.80 -17.74
N HIS A 47 0.17 1.10 -18.20
CA HIS A 47 -1.04 1.74 -18.69
C HIS A 47 -1.74 2.58 -17.62
N PHE A 48 -1.81 2.11 -16.37
CA PHE A 48 -2.37 2.88 -15.26
C PHE A 48 -1.58 4.18 -15.04
N VAL A 49 -0.25 4.12 -14.97
CA VAL A 49 0.61 5.30 -14.73
C VAL A 49 0.51 6.31 -15.88
N ASP A 50 0.51 5.85 -17.12
CA ASP A 50 0.34 6.73 -18.29
C ASP A 50 -1.02 7.45 -18.26
N ASN A 51 -2.09 6.74 -17.93
CA ASN A 51 -3.42 7.33 -17.79
C ASN A 51 -3.50 8.27 -16.59
N TYR A 52 -2.83 7.92 -15.48
CA TYR A 52 -2.76 8.79 -14.30
C TYR A 52 -2.18 10.15 -14.68
N GLY A 53 -1.04 10.18 -15.37
CA GLY A 53 -0.43 11.42 -15.84
C GLY A 53 -1.32 12.20 -16.83
N LYS A 54 -2.07 11.51 -17.69
CA LYS A 54 -3.03 12.15 -18.63
C LYS A 54 -4.23 12.78 -17.93
N PHE A 55 -4.78 12.13 -16.90
CA PHE A 55 -5.99 12.60 -16.23
C PHE A 55 -5.70 13.59 -15.11
N TYR A 56 -4.66 13.35 -14.32
CA TYR A 56 -4.36 14.15 -13.14
C TYR A 56 -3.28 15.21 -13.40
N GLY A 57 -2.39 14.99 -14.37
CA GLY A 57 -1.23 15.84 -14.67
C GLY A 57 0.08 15.11 -14.40
N GLN A 58 1.10 15.37 -15.21
CA GLN A 58 2.42 14.73 -15.10
C GLN A 58 3.14 15.12 -13.81
N GLU A 59 2.91 16.35 -13.34
CA GLU A 59 3.42 16.89 -12.09
C GLU A 59 2.90 16.16 -10.84
N TYR A 60 1.79 15.43 -10.97
CA TYR A 60 1.20 14.65 -9.88
C TYR A 60 1.68 13.20 -9.83
N ILE A 61 2.55 12.78 -10.77
CA ILE A 61 3.22 11.48 -10.71
C ILE A 61 4.30 11.55 -9.62
N THR A 62 3.88 11.30 -8.39
CA THR A 62 4.79 11.14 -7.25
C THR A 62 5.60 9.84 -7.38
N SER A 63 6.66 9.71 -6.57
CA SER A 63 7.46 8.47 -6.49
C SER A 63 6.59 7.23 -6.28
N ASN A 64 5.55 7.31 -5.43
CA ASN A 64 4.64 6.19 -5.19
C ASN A 64 3.90 5.72 -6.45
N VAL A 65 3.46 6.67 -7.30
CA VAL A 65 2.79 6.35 -8.57
C VAL A 65 3.80 5.81 -9.58
N HIS A 66 4.97 6.44 -9.68
CA HIS A 66 6.03 5.99 -10.58
C HIS A 66 6.49 4.56 -10.27
N ASN A 67 6.68 4.23 -8.98
CA ASN A 67 7.17 2.92 -8.55
C ASN A 67 6.28 1.76 -8.99
N LEU A 68 4.99 2.00 -9.29
CA LEU A 68 4.08 0.97 -9.81
C LEU A 68 4.59 0.29 -11.08
N ILE A 69 5.36 0.97 -11.93
CA ILE A 69 5.90 0.36 -13.16
C ILE A 69 7.01 -0.66 -12.87
N HIS A 70 7.64 -0.60 -11.68
CA HIS A 70 8.75 -1.46 -11.27
C HIS A 70 8.30 -2.64 -10.38
N VAL A 71 7.07 -2.60 -9.85
CA VAL A 71 6.53 -3.61 -8.92
C VAL A 71 6.64 -5.03 -9.46
N VAL A 72 6.45 -5.23 -10.76
CA VAL A 72 6.54 -6.58 -11.35
C VAL A 72 7.96 -7.13 -11.29
N ASP A 73 8.98 -6.30 -11.44
CA ASP A 73 10.38 -6.73 -11.34
C ASP A 73 10.77 -7.03 -9.90
N GLU A 74 10.23 -6.27 -8.94
CA GLU A 74 10.35 -6.59 -7.51
C GLU A 74 9.69 -7.94 -7.20
N VAL A 75 8.53 -8.22 -7.78
CA VAL A 75 7.83 -9.51 -7.59
C VAL A 75 8.62 -10.67 -8.17
N LYS A 76 9.22 -10.50 -9.36
CA LYS A 76 10.13 -11.49 -9.94
C LYS A 76 11.34 -11.76 -9.05
N ARG A 77 11.84 -10.74 -8.35
CA ARG A 77 13.05 -10.82 -7.51
C ARG A 77 12.80 -11.35 -6.11
N PHE A 78 11.72 -10.91 -5.45
CA PHE A 78 11.48 -11.13 -4.03
C PHE A 78 10.30 -12.07 -3.74
N GLY A 79 9.50 -12.43 -4.74
CA GLY A 79 8.29 -13.24 -4.60
C GLY A 79 7.02 -12.40 -4.60
N THR A 80 5.92 -12.91 -4.06
CA THR A 80 4.62 -12.19 -4.10
C THR A 80 4.69 -10.88 -3.33
N LEU A 81 3.75 -9.95 -3.55
CA LEU A 81 3.67 -8.71 -2.76
C LEU A 81 3.64 -8.94 -1.23
N GLN A 82 3.19 -10.12 -0.79
CA GLN A 82 3.18 -10.48 0.63
C GLN A 82 4.56 -10.83 1.19
N SER A 83 5.53 -11.22 0.36
CA SER A 83 6.85 -11.63 0.85
C SER A 83 7.74 -10.46 1.25
N PHE A 84 7.46 -9.24 0.79
CA PHE A 84 8.30 -8.07 1.02
C PHE A 84 7.55 -6.81 1.48
N ASN A 85 6.30 -6.95 1.96
CA ASN A 85 5.56 -5.82 2.48
C ASN A 85 5.90 -5.47 3.94
N ALA A 86 5.50 -4.27 4.35
CA ALA A 86 5.77 -3.74 5.68
C ALA A 86 4.73 -4.16 6.75
N TYR A 87 3.61 -4.81 6.37
CA TYR A 87 2.49 -5.06 7.29
C TYR A 87 2.90 -5.83 8.58
N PRO A 88 3.73 -6.89 8.53
CA PRO A 88 4.19 -7.55 9.75
C PRO A 88 4.94 -6.61 10.70
N PHE A 89 5.76 -5.71 10.14
CA PHE A 89 6.53 -4.73 10.91
C PHE A 89 5.64 -3.64 11.49
N GLU A 90 4.67 -3.14 10.71
CA GLU A 90 3.69 -2.14 11.17
C GLU A 90 2.81 -2.70 12.31
N ASN A 91 2.35 -3.94 12.17
CA ASN A 91 1.59 -4.64 13.21
C ASN A 91 2.41 -4.78 14.49
N LYS A 92 3.69 -5.17 14.38
CA LYS A 92 4.59 -5.28 15.54
C LYS A 92 4.85 -3.90 16.16
N LEU A 93 5.07 -2.87 15.34
CA LEU A 93 5.30 -1.51 15.80
C LEU A 93 4.09 -0.96 16.57
N SER A 94 2.87 -1.24 16.11
CA SER A 94 1.64 -0.92 16.84
C SER A 94 1.61 -1.59 18.22
N SER A 95 1.98 -2.87 18.28
CA SER A 95 2.10 -3.59 19.55
C SER A 95 3.13 -2.97 20.50
N ILE A 96 4.31 -2.57 19.98
CA ILE A 96 5.34 -1.88 20.76
C ILE A 96 4.83 -0.52 21.27
N LYS A 97 4.19 0.28 20.41
CA LYS A 97 3.65 1.59 20.79
C LYS A 97 2.63 1.50 21.92
N ARG A 98 1.80 0.45 21.94
CA ARG A 98 0.83 0.19 23.02
C ARG A 98 1.49 -0.10 24.38
N MET A 99 2.76 -0.52 24.41
CA MET A 99 3.50 -0.72 25.66
C MET A 99 4.04 0.60 26.24
N ILE A 100 4.08 1.66 25.44
CA ILE A 100 4.57 2.98 25.82
C ILE A 100 3.38 3.84 26.23
N ARG A 101 3.36 4.32 27.49
CA ARG A 101 2.31 5.20 28.00
C ARG A 101 2.64 6.69 27.84
N LYS A 102 3.92 7.05 27.97
CA LYS A 102 4.43 8.43 27.87
C LYS A 102 5.78 8.44 27.13
N GLY A 103 6.19 9.58 26.60
CA GLY A 103 7.45 9.71 25.86
C GLY A 103 8.74 9.58 26.71
N ASN A 104 8.64 9.54 28.04
CA ASN A 104 9.80 9.47 28.92
C ASN A 104 10.31 8.02 29.09
N GLN A 105 11.60 7.75 28.89
CA GLN A 105 12.20 6.43 29.07
C GLN A 105 11.43 5.27 28.38
N PRO A 106 11.15 5.36 27.06
CA PRO A 106 10.32 4.39 26.34
C PRO A 106 10.90 2.95 26.37
N LEU A 107 12.22 2.81 26.34
CA LEU A 107 12.88 1.51 26.40
C LEU A 107 12.65 0.82 27.75
N GLN A 108 12.79 1.55 28.86
CA GLN A 108 12.53 1.04 30.21
C GLN A 108 11.06 0.62 30.36
N GLN A 109 10.13 1.41 29.81
CA GLN A 109 8.71 1.08 29.82
C GLN A 109 8.43 -0.24 29.09
N ILE A 110 9.01 -0.43 27.90
CA ILE A 110 8.86 -1.67 27.12
C ILE A 110 9.45 -2.86 27.90
N ALA A 111 10.68 -2.73 28.41
CA ALA A 111 11.35 -3.80 29.14
C ALA A 111 10.53 -4.24 30.37
N ASN A 112 10.08 -3.30 31.20
CA ASN A 112 9.25 -3.59 32.36
C ASN A 112 7.92 -4.25 31.96
N ARG A 113 7.32 -3.83 30.84
CA ARG A 113 6.06 -4.41 30.34
C ARG A 113 6.24 -5.84 29.84
N LEU A 114 7.34 -6.14 29.15
CA LEU A 114 7.66 -7.49 28.69
C LEU A 114 7.90 -8.45 29.86
N ILE A 115 8.61 -8.00 30.90
CA ILE A 115 8.81 -8.79 32.13
C ILE A 115 7.46 -9.11 32.79
N GLN A 116 6.56 -8.13 32.90
CA GLN A 116 5.21 -8.35 33.44
C GLN A 116 4.42 -9.37 32.64
N ILE A 117 4.42 -9.28 31.31
CA ILE A 117 3.71 -10.23 30.43
C ILE A 117 4.27 -11.64 30.61
N HIS A 118 5.60 -11.78 30.61
CA HIS A 118 6.25 -13.07 30.79
C HIS A 118 5.90 -13.72 32.13
N ASN A 119 5.89 -12.96 33.23
CA ASN A 119 5.52 -13.51 34.54
C ASN A 119 4.07 -14.01 34.58
N ILE A 120 3.14 -13.30 33.92
CA ILE A 120 1.72 -13.73 33.85
C ILE A 120 1.59 -15.04 33.06
N GLU A 121 2.32 -15.19 31.95
CA GLU A 121 2.28 -16.40 31.10
C GLU A 121 2.87 -17.64 31.78
N VAL A 122 3.80 -17.45 32.74
CA VAL A 122 4.42 -18.55 33.50
C VAL A 122 3.57 -19.00 34.69
N GLU A 123 2.71 -18.12 35.22
CA GLU A 123 1.81 -18.42 36.34
C GLU A 123 0.50 -19.10 35.91
N THR A 124 0.19 -19.12 34.61
CA THR A 124 -0.99 -19.76 34.00
C THR A 124 -0.67 -21.09 33.34
#